data_AF-A0A971T332-F1
#
_entry.id   AF-A0A971T332-F1
#
_cell.length_a   1.000
_cell.length_b   1.000
_cell.length_c   1.000
_cell.angle_alpha   90.00
_cell.angle_beta   90.00
_cell.angle_gamma   90.00
#
_symmetry.space_group_name_H-M   'P 1'
#
loop_
_entity.id
_entity.type
_entity.pdbx_description
1 polymer ?
#
loop_
_entity_poly.entity_id
_entity_poly.type
_entity_poly.pdbx_seq_one_letter_code
_entity_poly.pdbx_strand_id
1 'polypeptide(L)'
;MDINKDIPNEPFETIEPIGKRILIRKDEDKKQTKGGIQLPDNIEIPTITGRIVSVSAEIEMSSELPLRQYDKVLFNPKGAIPVDFEGDNRLFVVEVENVVAVFRKQ
;
A
#
# COMPACT_ATOMS: atom_id res chain seq x y z
N MET A 1 27.82 -21.65 28.11
CA MET A 1 27.58 -20.67 27.03
C MET A 1 26.79 -21.42 25.98
N ASP A 2 25.46 -21.37 26.03
CA ASP A 2 24.59 -21.95 25.01
C ASP A 2 23.37 -21.04 24.86
N ILE A 3 23.51 -20.01 24.01
CA ILE A 3 22.49 -18.97 23.74
C ILE A 3 21.73 -19.23 22.44
N ASN A 4 21.47 -20.49 22.10
CA ASN A 4 20.65 -20.85 20.95
C ASN A 4 19.46 -21.67 21.42
N LYS A 5 18.44 -20.98 21.93
CA LYS A 5 17.14 -21.57 22.21
C LYS A 5 16.13 -20.98 21.23
N ASP A 6 15.80 -21.80 20.23
CA ASP A 6 14.53 -21.85 19.51
C ASP A 6 13.93 -20.50 19.09
N ILE A 7 14.40 -19.96 17.96
CA ILE A 7 13.59 -19.00 17.20
C ILE A 7 12.46 -19.83 16.56
N PRO A 8 11.17 -19.58 16.88
CA PRO A 8 10.07 -20.25 16.22
C PRO A 8 10.15 -19.96 14.72
N ASN A 9 10.30 -21.00 13.91
CA ASN A 9 10.20 -20.90 12.45
C ASN A 9 8.71 -20.92 12.07
N GLU A 10 7.95 -19.94 12.55
CA GLU A 10 6.59 -19.74 12.08
C GLU A 10 6.67 -19.20 10.64
N PRO A 11 5.99 -19.84 9.67
CA PRO A 11 6.01 -19.37 8.30
C PRO A 11 5.38 -17.98 8.25
N PHE A 12 6.14 -16.98 7.80
CA PHE A 12 5.59 -15.67 7.53
C PHE A 12 4.55 -15.79 6.42
N GLU A 13 3.32 -15.34 6.70
CA GLU A 13 2.30 -15.22 5.68
C GLU A 13 2.62 -14.03 4.78
N THR A 14 2.51 -14.21 3.46
CA THR A 14 2.73 -13.15 2.48
C THR A 14 1.51 -13.03 1.58
N ILE A 15 1.10 -11.79 1.30
CA ILE A 15 -0.04 -11.52 0.42
C ILE A 15 0.47 -11.28 -1.00
N GLU A 16 0.07 -12.18 -1.90
CA GLU A 16 0.36 -12.11 -3.33
C GLU A 16 -0.92 -11.71 -4.11
N PRO A 17 -0.97 -10.51 -4.71
CA PRO A 17 -2.12 -10.10 -5.52
C PRO A 17 -2.15 -10.86 -6.86
N ILE A 18 -3.35 -11.23 -7.32
CA ILE A 18 -3.56 -12.01 -8.55
C ILE A 18 -4.24 -11.16 -9.64
N GLY A 19 -3.86 -11.41 -10.90
CA GLY A 19 -4.33 -10.68 -12.08
C GLY A 19 -3.75 -9.27 -12.15
N LYS A 20 -4.48 -8.32 -12.72
CA LYS A 20 -4.06 -6.91 -12.80
C LYS A 20 -4.29 -6.15 -11.48
N ARG A 21 -3.71 -6.64 -10.38
CA ARG A 21 -3.86 -6.08 -9.03
C ARG A 21 -2.53 -5.85 -8.33
N ILE A 22 -2.52 -4.88 -7.44
CA ILE A 22 -1.41 -4.57 -6.55
C ILE A 22 -1.88 -4.56 -5.10
N LEU A 23 -0.97 -4.86 -4.18
CA LEU A 23 -1.17 -4.63 -2.76
C LEU A 23 -0.55 -3.29 -2.39
N ILE A 24 -1.33 -2.40 -1.79
CA ILE A 24 -0.85 -1.11 -1.31
C ILE A 24 -1.03 -0.99 0.19
N ARG A 25 -0.11 -0.27 0.85
CA ARG A 25 -0.32 0.29 2.17
C ARG A 25 -0.68 1.77 2.03
N LYS A 26 -1.90 2.14 2.41
CA LYS A 26 -2.36 3.53 2.35
C LYS A 26 -1.57 4.40 3.34
N ASP A 27 -1.22 5.62 2.93
CA ASP A 27 -0.64 6.62 3.82
C ASP A 27 -1.67 7.05 4.89
N GLU A 28 -1.21 7.60 6.01
CA GLU A 28 -2.10 8.11 7.03
C GLU A 28 -2.93 9.31 6.55
N ASP A 29 -4.15 9.42 7.05
CA ASP A 29 -5.02 10.56 6.75
C ASP A 29 -4.42 11.84 7.37
N LYS A 30 -4.44 12.93 6.60
CA LYS A 30 -3.84 14.19 7.04
C LYS A 30 -4.87 15.06 7.76
N LYS A 31 -4.54 15.47 8.99
CA LYS A 31 -5.35 16.40 9.79
C LYS A 31 -5.08 17.88 9.47
N GLN A 32 -4.04 18.18 8.70
CA GLN A 32 -3.61 19.56 8.41
C GLN A 32 -3.38 19.77 6.90
N THR A 33 -3.82 20.91 6.40
CA THR A 33 -3.51 21.36 5.03
C THR A 33 -2.16 22.08 5.01
N LYS A 34 -1.47 22.11 3.86
CA LYS A 34 -0.15 22.76 3.70
C LYS A 34 -0.11 24.25 4.09
N GLY A 35 -1.27 24.90 4.22
CA GLY A 35 -1.40 26.31 4.64
C GLY A 35 -1.52 26.53 6.16
N GLY A 36 -1.38 25.49 6.99
CA GLY A 36 -1.43 25.63 8.45
C GLY A 36 -2.84 25.81 9.03
N ILE A 37 -3.88 25.69 8.20
CA ILE A 37 -5.28 25.71 8.68
C ILE A 37 -5.57 24.33 9.28
N GLN A 38 -5.81 24.33 10.59
CA GLN A 38 -6.32 23.17 11.29
C GLN A 38 -7.81 23.03 10.96
N LEU A 39 -8.17 21.89 10.36
CA LEU A 39 -9.58 21.58 10.11
C LEU A 39 -10.28 21.26 11.44
N PRO A 40 -11.61 21.46 11.53
CA PRO A 40 -12.39 20.94 12.64
C PRO A 40 -12.13 19.44 12.81
N ASP A 41 -12.12 18.94 14.05
CA ASP A 41 -11.69 17.57 14.39
C ASP A 41 -12.45 16.45 13.64
N ASN A 42 -13.58 16.77 13.01
CA ASN A 42 -14.46 15.81 12.32
C ASN A 42 -14.20 15.69 10.80
N ILE A 43 -13.25 16.43 10.21
CA ILE A 43 -13.01 16.39 8.76
C ILE A 43 -11.60 15.84 8.48
N GLU A 44 -11.53 14.54 8.23
CA GLU A 44 -10.34 13.87 7.70
C GLU A 44 -10.37 13.92 6.18
N ILE A 45 -9.29 14.41 5.56
CA ILE A 45 -9.14 14.36 4.10
C ILE A 45 -8.62 12.96 3.75
N PRO A 46 -9.38 12.12 3.02
CA PRO A 46 -8.95 10.77 2.71
C PRO A 46 -7.66 10.84 1.89
N THR A 47 -6.58 10.28 2.44
CA THR A 47 -5.32 10.22 1.71
C THR A 47 -5.43 9.20 0.59
N ILE A 48 -5.49 9.67 -0.65
CA ILE A 48 -5.53 8.83 -1.86
C ILE A 48 -4.14 8.42 -2.35
N THR A 49 -3.16 8.43 -1.44
CA THR A 49 -1.78 8.00 -1.72
C THR A 49 -1.38 6.80 -0.87
N GLY A 50 -0.49 5.99 -1.39
CA GLY A 50 0.03 4.82 -0.69
C GLY A 50 1.34 4.33 -1.26
N ARG A 51 1.90 3.29 -0.64
CA ARG A 51 3.09 2.57 -1.08
C ARG A 51 2.70 1.20 -1.61
N ILE A 52 3.25 0.79 -2.74
CA ILE A 52 3.12 -0.59 -3.23
C ILE A 52 3.91 -1.52 -2.30
N VAL A 53 3.22 -2.52 -1.74
CA VAL A 53 3.81 -3.57 -0.90
C VAL A 53 4.17 -4.79 -1.74
N SER A 54 3.34 -5.15 -2.71
CA SER A 54 3.61 -6.20 -3.69
C SER A 54 2.84 -5.93 -4.99
N VAL A 55 3.38 -6.42 -6.10
CA VAL A 55 2.73 -6.43 -7.42
C VAL A 55 2.47 -7.88 -7.81
N SER A 56 1.48 -8.13 -8.67
CA SER A 56 1.24 -9.46 -9.20
C SER A 56 2.29 -9.85 -10.23
N ALA A 57 2.46 -11.16 -10.46
CA ALA A 57 3.34 -11.67 -11.50
C ALA A 57 3.00 -11.10 -12.91
N GLU A 58 1.70 -10.92 -13.21
CA GLU A 58 1.25 -10.34 -14.48
C GLU A 58 1.77 -8.91 -14.69
N ILE A 59 1.78 -8.10 -13.62
CA ILE A 59 2.28 -6.72 -13.67
C ILE A 59 3.79 -6.69 -13.75
N GLU A 60 4.47 -7.53 -12.96
CA GLU A 60 5.94 -7.59 -12.93
C GLU A 60 6.52 -7.96 -14.30
N MET A 61 5.84 -8.84 -15.04
CA MET A 61 6.23 -9.25 -16.39
C MET A 61 5.84 -8.24 -17.47
N SER A 62 5.00 -7.26 -17.17
CA SER A 62 4.51 -6.29 -18.15
C SER A 62 5.47 -5.11 -18.32
N SER A 63 5.99 -4.92 -19.53
CA SER A 63 6.80 -3.74 -19.86
C SER A 63 5.99 -2.44 -19.97
N GLU A 64 4.66 -2.54 -20.09
CA GLU A 64 3.77 -1.39 -20.26
C GLU A 64 3.36 -0.74 -18.92
N LEU A 65 3.47 -1.50 -17.83
CA LEU A 65 3.08 -1.06 -16.49
C LEU A 65 4.34 -0.86 -15.63
N PRO A 66 4.87 0.38 -15.53
CA PRO A 66 6.09 0.64 -14.76
C PRO A 66 5.78 0.72 -13.26
N LEU A 67 5.03 -0.23 -12.71
CA LEU A 67 4.72 -0.32 -11.27
C LEU A 67 5.71 -1.26 -10.60
N ARG A 68 6.37 -0.78 -9.54
CA ARG A 68 7.33 -1.58 -8.77
C ARG A 68 6.98 -1.56 -7.29
N GLN A 69 7.42 -2.60 -6.60
CA GLN A 69 7.40 -2.61 -5.14
C GLN A 69 8.07 -1.33 -4.60
N TYR A 70 7.50 -0.79 -3.52
CA TYR A 70 7.91 0.44 -2.84
C TYR A 70 7.64 1.76 -3.58
N ASP A 71 7.13 1.71 -4.82
CA ASP A 71 6.66 2.91 -5.50
C ASP A 71 5.58 3.60 -4.66
N LYS A 72 5.71 4.92 -4.55
CA LYS A 72 4.64 5.75 -4.00
C LYS A 72 3.67 6.06 -5.13
N VAL A 73 2.38 5.83 -4.91
CA VAL A 73 1.34 5.99 -5.92
C VAL A 73 0.20 6.88 -5.46
N LEU A 74 -0.46 7.50 -6.43
CA LEU A 74 -1.77 8.12 -6.33
C LEU A 74 -2.79 7.13 -6.92
N PHE A 75 -3.85 6.81 -6.19
CA PHE A 75 -4.84 5.82 -6.63
C PHE A 75 -6.27 6.25 -6.28
N ASN A 76 -7.24 5.75 -7.03
CA ASN A 76 -8.66 5.88 -6.70
C ASN A 76 -9.05 4.77 -5.71
N PRO A 77 -9.57 5.09 -4.51
CA PRO A 77 -9.96 4.08 -3.53
C PRO A 77 -11.23 3.30 -3.90
N LYS A 78 -11.94 3.69 -4.97
CA LYS A 78 -13.15 3.00 -5.42
C LYS A 78 -12.85 1.54 -5.76
N GLY A 79 -13.51 0.61 -5.06
CA GLY A 79 -13.32 -0.83 -5.27
C GLY A 79 -12.04 -1.40 -4.65
N ALA A 80 -11.28 -0.61 -3.88
CA ALA A 80 -10.15 -1.12 -3.11
C ALA A 80 -10.65 -2.07 -2.01
N ILE A 81 -10.09 -3.28 -1.96
CA ILE A 81 -10.50 -4.33 -1.01
C ILE A 81 -9.57 -4.25 0.20
N PRO A 82 -10.05 -3.93 1.42
CA PRO A 82 -9.23 -3.93 2.61
C PRO A 82 -8.76 -5.36 2.92
N VAL A 83 -7.49 -5.51 3.28
CA VAL A 83 -6.91 -6.78 3.71
C VAL A 83 -6.63 -6.70 5.20
N ASP A 84 -7.26 -7.60 5.96
CA ASP A 84 -6.95 -7.79 7.36
C ASP A 84 -5.70 -8.67 7.46
N PHE A 85 -4.59 -8.09 7.90
CA PHE A 85 -3.30 -8.77 8.04
C PHE A 85 -2.58 -8.16 9.23
N GLU A 86 -2.48 -8.95 10.32
CA GLU A 86 -1.80 -8.64 11.58
C GLU A 86 -1.61 -7.13 11.93
N GLY A 87 -2.46 -6.59 12.81
CA GLY A 87 -2.29 -5.24 13.40
C GLY A 87 -3.01 -4.09 12.65
N ASP A 88 -2.59 -2.84 12.91
CA ASP A 88 -3.14 -1.58 12.31
C ASP A 88 -2.68 -1.36 10.86
N ASN A 89 -2.60 -2.43 10.08
CA ASN A 89 -2.06 -2.41 8.73
C ASN A 89 -3.15 -1.95 7.74
N ARG A 90 -2.97 -0.76 7.18
CA ARG A 90 -3.86 -0.13 6.18
C ARG A 90 -3.64 -0.70 4.79
N LEU A 91 -3.75 -2.03 4.66
CA LEU A 91 -3.49 -2.76 3.43
C LEU A 91 -4.75 -2.86 2.56
N PHE A 92 -4.56 -2.65 1.26
CA PHE A 92 -5.63 -2.73 0.28
C PHE A 92 -5.14 -3.42 -0.99
N VAL A 93 -5.97 -4.31 -1.54
CA VAL A 93 -5.80 -4.79 -2.91
C VAL A 93 -6.50 -3.81 -3.85
N VAL A 94 -5.77 -3.32 -4.86
CA VAL A 94 -6.24 -2.30 -5.81
C VAL A 94 -5.99 -2.78 -7.23
N GLU A 95 -6.97 -2.61 -8.10
CA GLU A 95 -6.81 -2.89 -9.53
C GLU A 95 -5.92 -1.83 -10.20
N VAL A 96 -5.08 -2.25 -11.14
CA VAL A 96 -4.11 -1.36 -11.81
C VAL A 96 -4.78 -0.16 -12.48
N GLU A 97 -5.98 -0.33 -13.04
CA GLU A 97 -6.73 0.76 -13.66
C GLU A 97 -7.08 1.90 -12.69
N ASN A 98 -7.12 1.62 -11.39
CA ASN A 98 -7.36 2.61 -10.35
C ASN A 98 -6.06 3.29 -9.88
N VAL A 99 -4.89 2.86 -10.36
CA VAL A 99 -3.61 3.55 -10.11
C VAL A 99 -3.47 4.68 -11.11
N VAL A 100 -3.48 5.92 -10.60
CA VAL A 100 -3.54 7.13 -11.41
C VAL A 100 -2.15 7.67 -11.74
N ALA A 101 -1.20 7.58 -10.79
CA ALA A 101 0.16 8.07 -11.00
C ALA A 101 1.17 7.41 -10.07
N VAL A 102 2.44 7.39 -10.49
CA VAL A 102 3.59 7.04 -9.65
C VAL A 102 4.41 8.29 -9.36
N PHE A 103 4.73 8.53 -8.09
CA PHE A 103 5.64 9.60 -7.70
C PHE A 103 7.09 9.17 -7.97
N ARG A 104 7.77 9.86 -8.89
CA ARG A 104 9.20 9.67 -9.18
C ARG A 104 10.00 10.82 -8.57
N LYS A 105 11.07 10.50 -7.85
CA LYS A 105 12.05 11.52 -7.43
C LYS A 105 12.95 11.80 -8.62
N GLN A 106 13.10 13.08 -8.97
CA GLN A 106 14.16 13.57 -9.85
C GLN A 106 15.41 13.85 -9.02
#